data_AF-A0A8J1LJ61-F1
#
_entry.id   AF-A0A8J1LJ61-F1
#
_cell.length_a   1.000
_cell.length_b   1.000
_cell.length_c   1.000
_cell.angle_alpha   90.00
_cell.angle_beta   90.00
_cell.angle_gamma   90.00
#
_symmetry.space_group_name_H-M   'P 1'
#
loop_
_entity.id
_entity.type
_entity.pdbx_description
1 polymer ?
#
loop_
_entity_poly.entity_id
_entity_poly.type
_entity_poly.pdbx_seq_one_letter_code
_entity_poly.pdbx_strand_id
1 'polypeptide(L)'
;MWNFTLRCCSPELSAIYRILGHEHDISCNTACGLRINVTGAKGGRATLPVKFLEQIKEITWIILNGDKPNDFATTKPNEPVDIQDNQYEGRLRSETDASLTLTYLTNQDQGIYSANIHLRSNQICDQLYHLQVYRNLSSEDILIHPNVIHNETCNVTVTLSCAVIGSDVTLSWNNTNSPGTEVTNHTLRVYNASSDVTYSCTARNPISEASRTAHIPVTCPTAPTTGNLALAWLIALVLIVATVIVVVAVCCLCKRKKKGRKNMKSDLDESGQQKLEMTCYIQVNCTLLLGGEGEPKRHLCTTVSYKYILGHFHP
;
A
#
# COMPACT_ATOMS: atom_id res chain seq x y z
N MET A 1 13.10 -28.16 -54.06
CA MET A 1 14.25 -28.56 -53.21
C MET A 1 14.09 -27.81 -51.90
N TRP A 2 13.34 -28.37 -50.95
CA TRP A 2 13.10 -27.80 -49.63
C TRP A 2 13.37 -28.93 -48.62
N ASN A 3 14.53 -28.90 -47.97
CA ASN A 3 14.88 -29.83 -46.89
C ASN A 3 14.28 -29.29 -45.60
N PHE A 4 13.13 -29.81 -45.20
CA PHE A 4 12.61 -29.63 -43.85
C PHE A 4 13.19 -30.72 -42.94
N THR A 5 14.20 -30.37 -42.14
CA THR A 5 14.69 -31.22 -41.06
C THR A 5 13.71 -31.12 -39.88
N LEU A 6 12.61 -31.87 -39.93
CA LEU A 6 11.68 -32.03 -38.82
C LEU A 6 12.34 -32.90 -37.73
N ARG A 7 12.95 -32.28 -36.72
CA ARG A 7 13.31 -32.96 -35.46
C ARG A 7 12.05 -33.15 -34.63
N CYS A 8 11.27 -34.17 -34.95
CA CYS A 8 10.20 -34.66 -34.08
C CYS A 8 10.78 -35.67 -33.08
N CYS A 9 11.23 -35.20 -31.92
CA CYS A 9 11.52 -36.07 -30.76
C CYS A 9 10.20 -36.43 -30.05
N SER A 10 9.38 -37.28 -30.67
CA SER A 10 8.33 -38.02 -29.98
C SER A 10 8.72 -39.50 -29.98
N PRO A 11 8.74 -40.20 -28.83
CA PRO A 11 9.06 -41.63 -28.77
C PRO A 11 8.11 -42.49 -29.63
N GLU A 12 6.91 -42.00 -29.95
CA GLU A 12 5.98 -42.71 -30.85
C GLU A 12 6.37 -42.61 -32.33
N LEU A 13 7.07 -41.55 -32.75
CA LEU A 13 7.45 -41.33 -34.15
C LEU A 13 8.77 -42.03 -34.53
N SER A 14 9.66 -42.32 -33.57
CA SER A 14 10.88 -43.08 -33.84
C SER A 14 10.60 -44.54 -34.21
N ALA A 15 9.48 -45.10 -33.73
CA ALA A 15 9.03 -46.44 -34.11
C ALA A 15 8.54 -46.51 -35.57
N ILE A 16 7.90 -45.44 -36.06
CA ILE A 16 7.36 -45.37 -37.44
C ILE A 16 8.49 -45.24 -38.47
N TYR A 17 9.54 -44.47 -38.18
CA TYR A 17 10.67 -44.30 -39.11
C TYR A 17 11.52 -45.57 -39.30
N ARG A 18 11.61 -46.45 -38.30
CA ARG A 18 12.27 -47.76 -38.44
C ARG A 18 11.57 -48.71 -39.41
N ILE A 19 10.27 -48.51 -39.67
CA ILE A 19 9.48 -49.35 -40.58
C ILE A 19 9.67 -48.95 -42.06
N LEU A 20 10.11 -47.72 -42.35
CA LEU A 20 10.18 -47.16 -43.70
C LEU A 20 11.57 -47.25 -44.38
N GLY A 21 12.53 -47.97 -43.79
CA GLY A 21 13.78 -48.36 -44.47
C GLY A 21 14.72 -47.21 -44.87
N HIS A 22 14.50 -45.98 -44.38
CA HIS A 22 15.41 -44.86 -44.59
C HIS A 22 16.35 -44.73 -43.39
N GLU A 23 17.55 -45.29 -43.54
CA GLU A 23 18.67 -45.22 -42.61
C GLU A 23 19.32 -43.83 -42.70
N HIS A 24 18.64 -42.81 -42.20
CA HIS A 24 19.30 -41.60 -41.72
C HIS A 24 19.43 -41.76 -40.21
N ASP A 25 20.67 -41.80 -39.72
CA ASP A 25 21.02 -41.89 -38.31
C ASP A 25 20.60 -40.59 -37.59
N ILE A 26 19.30 -40.47 -37.31
CA ILE A 26 18.75 -39.42 -36.47
C ILE A 26 19.02 -39.86 -35.03
N SER A 27 20.22 -39.53 -34.54
CA SER A 27 20.54 -39.62 -33.12
C SER A 27 19.68 -38.60 -32.37
N CYS A 28 18.48 -39.01 -31.95
CA CYS A 28 17.74 -38.34 -30.91
C CYS A 28 18.35 -38.81 -29.59
N ASN A 29 19.19 -37.97 -28.97
CA ASN A 29 19.71 -38.27 -27.63
C ASN A 29 18.54 -38.56 -26.69
N THR A 30 18.70 -39.59 -25.86
CA THR A 30 17.65 -39.97 -24.93
C THR A 30 17.57 -38.91 -23.82
N ALA A 31 16.39 -38.59 -23.29
CA ALA A 31 16.32 -37.66 -22.16
C ALA A 31 16.95 -38.30 -20.91
N CYS A 32 17.85 -37.60 -20.22
CA CYS A 32 18.42 -38.07 -18.95
C CYS A 32 17.37 -38.12 -17.84
N GLY A 33 16.32 -37.28 -17.93
CA GLY A 33 15.29 -37.17 -16.92
C GLY A 33 14.26 -36.07 -17.21
N LEU A 34 13.44 -35.76 -16.21
CA LEU A 34 12.50 -34.64 -16.27
C LEU A 34 13.25 -33.30 -16.28
N ARG A 35 12.61 -32.27 -16.85
CA ARG A 35 13.12 -30.90 -16.83
C ARG A 35 13.27 -30.40 -15.38
N ILE A 36 14.41 -29.78 -15.08
CA ILE A 36 14.74 -29.23 -13.76
C ILE A 36 14.49 -27.71 -13.77
N ASN A 37 13.73 -27.20 -12.81
CA ASN A 37 13.58 -25.75 -12.61
C ASN A 37 14.72 -25.24 -11.71
N VAL A 38 15.41 -24.21 -12.19
CA VAL A 38 16.52 -23.57 -11.46
C VAL A 38 16.14 -22.09 -11.30
N THR A 39 16.29 -21.58 -10.09
CA THR A 39 16.03 -20.17 -9.79
C THR A 39 17.31 -19.48 -9.36
N GLY A 40 17.44 -18.20 -9.69
CA GLY A 40 18.58 -17.39 -9.28
C GLY A 40 18.19 -15.94 -9.04
N ALA A 41 18.94 -15.28 -8.16
CA ALA A 41 18.80 -13.83 -7.93
C ALA A 41 19.52 -13.05 -9.03
N LYS A 42 18.92 -11.94 -9.49
CA LYS A 42 19.59 -10.98 -10.38
C LYS A 42 20.89 -10.48 -9.74
N GLY A 43 21.99 -10.51 -10.48
CA GLY A 43 23.35 -10.25 -10.01
C GLY A 43 23.97 -11.38 -9.20
N GLY A 44 23.18 -12.40 -8.83
CA GLY A 44 23.62 -13.58 -8.10
C GLY A 44 24.16 -14.68 -9.03
N ARG A 45 24.01 -15.93 -8.59
CA ARG A 45 24.46 -17.13 -9.32
C ARG A 45 23.40 -18.22 -9.33
N ALA A 46 23.45 -19.09 -10.33
CA ALA A 46 22.68 -20.32 -10.40
C ALA A 46 23.55 -21.44 -10.93
N THR A 47 23.36 -22.64 -10.39
CA THR A 47 24.05 -23.86 -10.84
C THR A 47 23.05 -24.74 -11.54
N LEU A 48 23.42 -25.27 -12.70
CA LEU A 48 22.68 -26.29 -13.45
C LEU A 48 23.24 -27.66 -13.04
N PRO A 49 22.61 -28.35 -12.07
CA PRO A 49 23.22 -29.49 -11.42
C PRO A 49 23.09 -30.75 -12.26
N VAL A 50 24.18 -31.51 -12.35
CA VAL A 50 24.18 -32.82 -12.98
C VAL A 50 24.17 -33.88 -11.89
N LYS A 51 23.17 -34.77 -11.91
CA LYS A 51 23.07 -35.87 -10.94
C LYS A 51 23.21 -37.20 -11.66
N PHE A 52 24.45 -37.67 -11.80
CA PHE A 52 24.75 -38.97 -12.41
C PHE A 52 25.57 -39.86 -11.49
N LEU A 53 25.25 -41.15 -11.50
CA LEU A 53 26.02 -42.20 -10.81
C LEU A 53 27.21 -42.68 -11.66
N GLU A 54 27.12 -42.52 -12.98
CA GLU A 54 28.18 -42.88 -13.93
C GLU A 54 29.21 -41.75 -14.11
N GLN A 55 30.41 -42.11 -14.57
CA GLN A 55 31.47 -41.14 -14.83
C GLN A 55 31.18 -40.34 -16.11
N ILE A 56 31.00 -39.04 -15.93
CA ILE A 56 30.88 -38.07 -17.02
C ILE A 56 32.22 -37.96 -17.74
N LYS A 57 32.19 -37.98 -19.08
CA LYS A 57 33.33 -37.68 -19.93
C LYS A 57 33.40 -36.18 -20.19
N GLU A 58 32.32 -35.60 -20.69
CA GLU A 58 32.18 -34.17 -21.01
C GLU A 58 30.70 -33.80 -21.14
N ILE A 59 30.40 -32.51 -21.02
CA ILE A 59 29.04 -31.97 -21.20
C ILE A 59 29.13 -30.76 -22.10
N THR A 60 28.32 -30.74 -23.15
CA THR A 60 28.12 -29.56 -24.01
C THR A 60 26.83 -28.85 -23.59
N TRP A 61 26.94 -27.55 -23.30
CA TRP A 61 25.85 -26.72 -22.83
C TRP A 61 25.27 -25.90 -23.98
N ILE A 62 23.96 -26.00 -24.13
CA ILE A 62 23.23 -25.45 -25.28
C ILE A 62 22.10 -24.57 -24.78
N ILE A 63 21.97 -23.38 -25.35
CA ILE A 63 20.81 -22.50 -25.10
C ILE A 63 19.78 -22.77 -26.19
N LEU A 64 18.53 -23.01 -25.77
CA LEU A 64 17.42 -23.29 -26.67
C LEU A 64 16.57 -22.04 -26.98
N ASN A 65 17.06 -20.84 -26.67
CA ASN A 65 16.38 -19.59 -26.98
C ASN A 65 16.61 -19.21 -28.47
N GLY A 66 15.56 -19.18 -29.28
CA GLY A 66 15.59 -18.75 -30.70
C GLY A 66 15.43 -19.88 -31.72
N ASP A 67 15.57 -19.56 -33.01
CA ASP A 67 15.34 -20.51 -34.13
C ASP A 67 16.45 -21.57 -34.28
N LYS A 68 17.63 -21.35 -33.68
CA LYS A 68 18.77 -22.28 -33.73
C LYS A 68 19.39 -22.45 -32.34
N PRO A 69 19.54 -23.69 -31.85
CA PRO A 69 20.32 -23.96 -30.64
C PRO A 69 21.76 -23.48 -30.83
N ASN A 70 22.33 -22.85 -29.80
CA ASN A 70 23.72 -22.43 -29.79
C ASN A 70 24.47 -23.07 -28.63
N ASP A 71 25.56 -23.76 -28.95
CA ASP A 71 26.51 -24.28 -27.96
C ASP A 71 27.32 -23.09 -27.42
N PHE A 72 27.37 -22.94 -26.10
CA PHE A 72 27.99 -21.76 -25.48
C PHE A 72 29.10 -22.10 -24.48
N ALA A 73 29.12 -23.34 -23.96
CA ALA A 73 30.20 -23.84 -23.13
C ALA A 73 30.32 -25.37 -23.13
N THR A 74 31.50 -25.87 -22.77
CA THR A 74 31.74 -27.27 -22.45
C THR A 74 32.37 -27.40 -21.06
N THR A 75 31.91 -28.38 -20.29
CA THR A 75 32.46 -28.71 -18.96
C THR A 75 32.94 -30.16 -18.89
N LYS A 76 33.99 -30.38 -18.12
CA LYS A 76 34.54 -31.70 -17.80
C LYS A 76 34.82 -31.79 -16.30
N PRO A 77 34.71 -32.98 -15.69
CA PRO A 77 34.93 -33.12 -14.26
C PRO A 77 36.35 -32.69 -13.86
N ASN A 78 36.46 -31.82 -12.87
CA ASN A 78 37.73 -31.28 -12.35
C ASN A 78 38.57 -30.49 -13.37
N GLU A 79 37.97 -30.03 -14.47
CA GLU A 79 38.61 -29.17 -15.47
C GLU A 79 37.91 -27.80 -15.52
N PRO A 80 38.62 -26.74 -15.94
CA PRO A 80 37.99 -25.44 -16.16
C PRO A 80 36.93 -25.52 -17.27
N VAL A 81 36.00 -24.57 -17.25
CA VAL A 81 35.00 -24.43 -18.33
C VAL A 81 35.69 -23.96 -19.61
N ASP A 82 35.35 -24.60 -20.72
CA ASP A 82 35.68 -24.12 -22.07
C ASP A 82 34.51 -23.26 -22.57
N ILE A 83 34.76 -22.00 -22.86
CA ILE A 83 33.71 -21.01 -23.20
C ILE A 83 33.74 -20.79 -24.71
N GLN A 84 32.62 -21.05 -25.38
CA GLN A 84 32.49 -20.88 -26.84
C GLN A 84 31.82 -19.56 -27.23
N ASP A 85 31.08 -18.95 -26.31
CA ASP A 85 30.38 -17.68 -26.54
C ASP A 85 30.89 -16.60 -25.57
N ASN A 86 31.50 -15.56 -26.15
CA ASN A 86 32.13 -14.47 -25.42
C ASN A 86 31.17 -13.70 -24.50
N GLN A 87 29.84 -13.75 -24.72
CA GLN A 87 28.88 -13.11 -23.81
C GLN A 87 28.89 -13.71 -22.38
N TYR A 88 29.45 -14.91 -22.24
CA TYR A 88 29.57 -15.64 -20.98
C TYR A 88 30.98 -15.63 -20.40
N GLU A 89 31.93 -14.96 -21.05
CA GLU A 89 33.31 -14.85 -20.58
C GLU A 89 33.37 -14.23 -19.16
N GLY A 90 34.12 -14.88 -18.27
CA GLY A 90 34.21 -14.46 -16.86
C GLY A 90 32.95 -14.69 -16.01
N ARG A 91 31.87 -15.25 -16.58
CA ARG A 91 30.60 -15.50 -15.88
C ARG A 91 30.32 -16.97 -15.62
N LEU A 92 31.01 -17.89 -16.30
CA LEU A 92 30.83 -19.33 -16.17
C LEU A 92 31.90 -19.98 -15.28
N ARG A 93 31.49 -21.05 -14.60
CA ARG A 93 32.36 -21.90 -13.81
C ARG A 93 31.94 -23.36 -13.95
N SER A 94 32.93 -24.23 -14.18
CA SER A 94 32.77 -25.68 -14.07
C SER A 94 32.91 -26.09 -12.61
N GLU A 95 31.97 -26.88 -12.10
CA GLU A 95 32.06 -27.54 -10.79
C GLU A 95 32.80 -28.88 -10.88
N THR A 96 33.12 -29.49 -9.74
CA THR A 96 33.91 -30.73 -9.68
C THR A 96 33.24 -31.91 -10.41
N ASP A 97 31.92 -31.93 -10.47
CA ASP A 97 31.09 -32.94 -11.14
C ASP A 97 30.70 -32.56 -12.58
N ALA A 98 31.36 -31.54 -13.16
CA ALA A 98 31.02 -30.93 -14.45
C ALA A 98 29.69 -30.16 -14.50
N SER A 99 29.00 -29.94 -13.37
CA SER A 99 27.88 -29.00 -13.32
C SER A 99 28.34 -27.60 -13.73
N LEU A 100 27.44 -26.83 -14.35
CA LEU A 100 27.75 -25.47 -14.80
C LEU A 100 27.14 -24.44 -13.84
N THR A 101 27.96 -23.54 -13.33
CA THR A 101 27.52 -22.38 -12.56
C THR A 101 27.64 -21.12 -13.40
N LEU A 102 26.53 -20.38 -13.54
CA LEU A 102 26.46 -19.06 -14.15
C LEU A 102 26.38 -18.00 -13.06
N THR A 103 27.18 -16.94 -13.17
CA THR A 103 27.29 -15.84 -12.21
C THR A 103 26.89 -14.50 -12.83
N TYR A 104 26.62 -13.51 -11.98
CA TYR A 104 26.12 -12.19 -12.37
C TYR A 104 24.88 -12.31 -13.26
N LEU A 105 23.87 -13.05 -12.77
CA LEU A 105 22.66 -13.33 -13.54
C LEU A 105 21.91 -12.06 -13.95
N THR A 106 21.41 -12.05 -15.17
CA THR A 106 20.59 -11.00 -15.75
C THR A 106 19.26 -11.58 -16.24
N ASN A 107 18.29 -10.72 -16.55
CA ASN A 107 17.01 -11.18 -17.10
C ASN A 107 17.17 -11.82 -18.50
N GLN A 108 18.26 -11.54 -19.21
CA GLN A 108 18.56 -12.13 -20.53
C GLN A 108 19.01 -13.58 -20.44
N ASP A 109 19.52 -14.01 -19.28
CA ASP A 109 19.93 -15.39 -19.06
C ASP A 109 18.74 -16.33 -18.79
N GLN A 110 17.51 -15.79 -18.69
CA GLN A 110 16.31 -16.61 -18.52
C GLN A 110 16.02 -17.43 -19.77
N GLY A 111 15.68 -18.70 -19.58
CA GLY A 111 15.38 -19.57 -20.71
C GLY A 111 15.55 -21.04 -20.43
N ILE A 112 15.51 -21.81 -21.51
CA ILE A 112 15.71 -23.26 -21.46
C ILE A 112 17.14 -23.57 -21.88
N TYR A 113 17.84 -24.30 -21.01
CA TYR A 113 19.18 -24.81 -21.24
C TYR A 113 19.12 -26.32 -21.42
N SER A 114 19.94 -26.85 -22.32
CA SER A 114 20.18 -28.28 -22.48
C SER A 114 21.61 -28.60 -22.11
N ALA A 115 21.80 -29.61 -21.26
CA ALA A 115 23.08 -30.27 -21.08
C ALA A 115 23.08 -31.54 -21.94
N ASN A 116 23.90 -31.54 -22.99
CA ASN A 116 24.20 -32.74 -23.75
C ASN A 116 25.33 -33.49 -23.06
N ILE A 117 24.98 -34.54 -22.31
CA ILE A 117 25.88 -35.26 -21.40
C ILE A 117 26.47 -36.46 -22.13
N HIS A 118 27.80 -36.52 -22.23
CA HIS A 118 28.54 -37.65 -22.76
C HIS A 118 29.13 -38.44 -21.59
N LEU A 119 28.73 -39.69 -21.46
CA LEU A 119 29.24 -40.60 -20.44
C LEU A 119 30.47 -41.36 -20.96
N ARG A 120 31.33 -41.83 -20.05
CA ARG A 120 32.47 -42.68 -20.42
C ARG A 120 32.06 -44.04 -20.99
N SER A 121 30.81 -44.46 -20.76
CA SER A 121 30.17 -45.63 -21.37
C SER A 121 29.77 -45.43 -22.84
N ASN A 122 30.14 -44.30 -23.45
CA ASN A 122 29.71 -43.85 -24.80
C ASN A 122 28.20 -43.65 -24.94
N GLN A 123 27.46 -43.59 -23.82
CA GLN A 123 26.07 -43.17 -23.82
C GLN A 123 25.97 -41.64 -23.83
N ILE A 124 24.94 -41.15 -24.51
CA ILE A 124 24.65 -39.72 -24.62
C ILE A 124 23.19 -39.50 -24.22
N CYS A 125 22.96 -38.51 -23.35
CA CYS A 125 21.62 -38.11 -22.99
C CYS A 125 21.51 -36.58 -22.84
N ASP A 126 20.28 -36.06 -22.94
CA ASP A 126 20.00 -34.63 -22.79
C ASP A 126 19.23 -34.36 -21.49
N GLN A 127 19.75 -33.44 -20.67
CA GLN A 127 19.06 -32.93 -19.47
C GLN A 127 18.64 -31.48 -19.70
N LEU A 128 17.34 -31.21 -19.57
CA LEU A 128 16.80 -29.87 -19.73
C LEU A 128 16.68 -29.13 -18.40
N TYR A 129 16.97 -27.84 -18.43
CA TYR A 129 16.80 -26.92 -17.31
C TYR A 129 15.95 -25.72 -17.75
N HIS A 130 15.14 -25.20 -16.84
CA HIS A 130 14.47 -23.91 -17.00
C HIS A 130 15.00 -22.96 -15.95
N LEU A 131 15.80 -21.98 -16.38
CA LEU A 131 16.39 -20.97 -15.51
C LEU A 131 15.48 -19.75 -15.44
N GLN A 132 15.01 -19.42 -14.24
CA GLN A 132 14.27 -18.20 -13.95
C GLN A 132 15.09 -17.28 -13.03
N VAL A 133 15.15 -16.00 -13.40
CA VAL A 133 15.90 -14.99 -12.65
C VAL A 133 14.90 -14.05 -11.99
N TYR A 134 15.07 -13.88 -10.68
CA TYR A 134 14.19 -13.07 -9.85
C TYR A 134 14.98 -11.93 -9.21
N ARG A 135 14.30 -10.81 -8.97
CA ARG A 135 14.83 -9.76 -8.09
C ARG A 135 14.52 -10.11 -6.64
N ASN A 136 15.41 -9.73 -5.72
CA ASN A 136 15.06 -9.79 -4.30
C ASN A 136 13.97 -8.78 -4.00
N LEU A 137 12.96 -9.22 -3.25
CA LEU A 137 11.91 -8.35 -2.74
C LEU A 137 12.42 -7.56 -1.53
N SER A 138 11.98 -6.31 -1.44
CA SER A 138 12.23 -5.42 -0.30
C SER A 138 10.90 -4.91 0.27
N SER A 139 10.92 -4.37 1.49
CA SER A 139 9.71 -3.82 2.11
C SER A 139 9.16 -2.61 1.33
N GLU A 140 10.04 -1.91 0.63
CA GLU A 140 9.77 -0.74 -0.20
C GLU A 140 8.99 -1.11 -1.47
N ASP A 141 9.10 -2.35 -1.94
CA ASP A 141 8.34 -2.86 -3.09
C ASP A 141 6.87 -3.14 -2.77
N ILE A 142 6.52 -3.18 -1.48
CA ILE A 142 5.19 -3.51 -0.98
C ILE A 142 4.46 -2.21 -0.65
N LEU A 143 3.27 -2.03 -1.23
CA LEU A 143 2.39 -0.89 -0.97
C LEU A 143 1.09 -1.39 -0.36
N ILE A 144 0.73 -0.84 0.80
CA ILE A 144 -0.54 -1.13 1.47
C ILE A 144 -1.41 0.12 1.39
N HIS A 145 -2.59 -0.04 0.80
CA HIS A 145 -3.58 1.03 0.67
C HIS A 145 -4.73 0.76 1.64
N PRO A 146 -4.85 1.54 2.73
CA PRO A 146 -5.96 1.45 3.66
C PRO A 146 -7.18 2.25 3.17
N ASN A 147 -8.35 1.65 3.27
CA ASN A 147 -9.64 2.31 3.13
C ASN A 147 -10.43 2.08 4.42
N VAL A 148 -10.72 3.16 5.15
CA VAL A 148 -11.35 3.12 6.47
C VAL A 148 -12.76 3.69 6.38
N ILE A 149 -13.74 2.92 6.81
CA ILE A 149 -15.15 3.30 6.83
C ILE A 149 -15.63 3.31 8.28
N HIS A 150 -16.21 4.44 8.70
CA HIS A 150 -16.78 4.61 10.04
C HIS A 150 -18.31 4.56 9.99
N ASN A 151 -18.91 3.80 10.90
CA ASN A 151 -20.35 3.87 11.17
C ASN A 151 -20.66 4.80 12.35
N GLU A 152 -21.91 5.24 12.46
CA GLU A 152 -22.42 6.13 13.52
C GLU A 152 -22.17 5.61 14.94
N THR A 153 -22.06 4.29 15.11
CA THR A 153 -21.76 3.61 16.39
C THR A 153 -20.27 3.37 16.64
N CYS A 154 -19.35 4.01 15.90
CA CYS A 154 -17.89 3.79 15.98
C CYS A 154 -17.45 2.36 15.58
N ASN A 155 -18.31 1.60 14.89
CA ASN A 155 -17.87 0.37 14.25
C ASN A 155 -17.05 0.71 13.00
N VAL A 156 -15.75 0.41 13.06
CA VAL A 156 -14.81 0.72 11.97
C VAL A 156 -14.59 -0.50 11.10
N THR A 157 -14.89 -0.39 9.82
CA THR A 157 -14.56 -1.39 8.81
C THR A 157 -13.36 -0.91 8.03
N VAL A 158 -12.30 -1.72 7.98
CA VAL A 158 -11.08 -1.39 7.23
C VAL A 158 -10.92 -2.38 6.09
N THR A 159 -10.62 -1.87 4.91
CA THR A 159 -10.21 -2.66 3.75
C THR A 159 -8.77 -2.29 3.41
N LEU A 160 -7.87 -3.27 3.47
CA LEU A 160 -6.46 -3.12 3.15
C LEU A 160 -6.16 -3.82 1.83
N SER A 161 -5.66 -3.10 0.84
CA SER A 161 -5.22 -3.69 -0.42
C SER A 161 -3.70 -3.69 -0.51
N CYS A 162 -3.12 -4.87 -0.76
CA CYS A 162 -1.67 -5.02 -0.93
C CYS A 162 -1.32 -5.08 -2.42
N ALA A 163 -0.40 -4.22 -2.85
CA ALA A 163 0.17 -4.21 -4.18
C ALA A 163 1.69 -4.37 -4.07
N VAL A 164 2.28 -5.14 -4.97
CA VAL A 164 3.71 -5.40 -4.96
C VAL A 164 4.28 -5.19 -6.34
N ILE A 165 5.39 -4.44 -6.41
CA ILE A 165 6.19 -4.37 -7.63
C ILE A 165 6.99 -5.67 -7.66
N GLY A 166 6.84 -6.52 -8.67
CA GLY A 166 7.55 -7.80 -8.73
C GLY A 166 6.87 -8.80 -9.65
N SER A 167 7.59 -9.86 -10.01
CA SER A 167 7.09 -10.96 -10.84
C SER A 167 6.99 -12.25 -10.03
N ASP A 168 6.01 -13.09 -10.37
CA ASP A 168 5.72 -14.37 -9.69
C ASP A 168 5.66 -14.24 -8.17
N VAL A 169 4.93 -13.22 -7.71
CA VAL A 169 4.78 -12.92 -6.28
C VAL A 169 3.47 -13.51 -5.76
N THR A 170 3.57 -14.25 -4.66
CA THR A 170 2.44 -14.67 -3.85
C THR A 170 2.31 -13.74 -2.64
N LEU A 171 1.10 -13.25 -2.37
CA LEU A 171 0.81 -12.37 -1.23
C LEU A 171 0.08 -13.13 -0.12
N SER A 172 0.40 -12.79 1.12
CA SER A 172 -0.32 -13.25 2.30
C SER A 172 -0.47 -12.13 3.31
N TRP A 173 -1.49 -12.24 4.15
CA TRP A 173 -1.76 -11.32 5.25
C TRP A 173 -1.57 -12.03 6.58
N ASN A 174 -1.17 -11.30 7.62
CA ASN A 174 -1.24 -11.78 8.99
C ASN A 174 -2.67 -11.59 9.58
N ASN A 175 -2.91 -12.18 10.75
CA ASN A 175 -4.15 -12.00 11.53
C ASN A 175 -5.45 -12.42 10.82
N THR A 176 -5.38 -13.27 9.79
CA THR A 176 -6.52 -13.73 8.97
C THR A 176 -7.46 -14.71 9.67
N ASN A 177 -7.06 -15.25 10.82
CA ASN A 177 -7.86 -16.17 11.64
C ASN A 177 -8.68 -15.44 12.72
N SER A 178 -8.60 -14.10 12.75
CA SER A 178 -9.32 -13.31 13.75
C SER A 178 -10.81 -13.25 13.38
N PRO A 179 -11.74 -13.28 14.37
CA PRO A 179 -13.14 -13.06 14.10
C PRO A 179 -13.35 -11.73 13.37
N GLY A 180 -14.14 -11.73 12.28
CA GLY A 180 -14.40 -10.53 11.50
C GLY A 180 -13.29 -10.13 10.53
N THR A 181 -12.39 -11.04 10.16
CA THR A 181 -11.47 -10.83 9.02
C THR A 181 -11.84 -11.68 7.82
N GLU A 182 -11.83 -11.08 6.63
CA GLU A 182 -12.10 -11.73 5.35
C GLU A 182 -10.96 -11.40 4.38
N VAL A 183 -10.39 -12.43 3.74
CA VAL A 183 -9.34 -12.25 2.73
C VAL A 183 -9.92 -12.62 1.36
N THR A 184 -9.84 -11.68 0.42
CA THR A 184 -10.26 -11.89 -0.97
C THR A 184 -9.13 -11.41 -1.88
N ASN A 185 -8.50 -12.34 -2.59
CA ASN A 185 -7.30 -12.08 -3.40
C ASN A 185 -6.21 -11.38 -2.58
N HIS A 186 -5.84 -10.15 -2.97
CA HIS A 186 -4.80 -9.35 -2.34
C HIS A 186 -5.35 -8.35 -1.31
N THR A 187 -6.63 -8.45 -0.98
CA THR A 187 -7.34 -7.52 -0.10
C THR A 187 -7.75 -8.21 1.20
N LEU A 188 -7.43 -7.58 2.32
CA LEU A 188 -7.88 -7.96 3.67
C LEU A 188 -8.96 -6.99 4.13
N ARG A 189 -10.14 -7.51 4.45
CA ARG A 189 -11.24 -6.77 5.05
C ARG A 189 -11.37 -7.12 6.52
N VAL A 190 -11.51 -6.12 7.37
CA VAL A 190 -11.57 -6.24 8.83
C VAL A 190 -12.80 -5.49 9.32
N TYR A 191 -13.69 -6.19 10.01
CA TYR A 191 -14.84 -5.60 10.70
C TYR A 191 -14.48 -5.30 12.16
N ASN A 192 -14.97 -4.17 12.69
CA ASN A 192 -14.67 -3.70 14.04
C ASN A 192 -13.16 -3.63 14.33
N ALA A 193 -12.42 -3.01 13.42
CA ALA A 193 -10.97 -2.85 13.54
C ALA A 193 -10.60 -2.03 14.78
N SER A 194 -9.56 -2.47 15.49
CA SER A 194 -8.96 -1.77 16.65
C SER A 194 -7.64 -1.11 16.25
N SER A 195 -7.32 0.04 16.86
CA SER A 195 -6.04 0.74 16.69
C SER A 195 -4.84 -0.07 17.20
N ASP A 196 -5.05 -1.02 18.10
CA ASP A 196 -3.99 -1.79 18.75
C ASP A 196 -3.51 -2.98 17.89
N VAL A 197 -4.22 -3.26 16.79
CA VAL A 197 -3.92 -4.38 15.91
C VAL A 197 -3.22 -3.89 14.66
N THR A 198 -2.05 -4.47 14.37
CA THR A 198 -1.28 -4.18 13.16
C THR A 198 -1.49 -5.27 12.11
N TYR A 199 -1.64 -4.85 10.86
CA TYR A 199 -1.76 -5.75 9.73
C TYR A 199 -0.54 -5.67 8.84
N SER A 200 -0.02 -6.82 8.44
CA SER A 200 1.18 -6.96 7.64
C SER A 200 0.87 -7.76 6.39
N CYS A 201 1.28 -7.23 5.23
CA CYS A 201 1.29 -7.96 3.98
C CYS A 201 2.69 -8.53 3.76
N THR A 202 2.77 -9.83 3.49
CA THR A 202 3.98 -10.54 3.15
C THR A 202 3.95 -10.92 1.68
N ALA A 203 5.03 -10.58 0.97
CA ALA A 203 5.23 -10.86 -0.44
C ALA A 203 6.37 -11.87 -0.60
N ARG A 204 6.09 -12.97 -1.30
CA ARG A 204 7.06 -14.05 -1.51
C ARG A 204 7.22 -14.35 -2.99
N ASN A 205 8.46 -14.43 -3.45
CA ASN A 205 8.83 -15.01 -4.74
C ASN A 205 9.73 -16.25 -4.50
N PRO A 206 10.12 -17.01 -5.53
CA PRO A 206 10.88 -18.25 -5.35
C PRO A 206 12.24 -18.12 -4.65
N ILE A 207 12.79 -16.91 -4.52
CA ILE A 207 14.13 -16.68 -3.95
C ILE A 207 14.14 -15.80 -2.69
N SER A 208 13.05 -15.09 -2.39
CA SER A 208 13.02 -14.06 -1.35
C SER A 208 11.61 -13.83 -0.80
N GLU A 209 11.56 -13.31 0.43
CA GLU A 209 10.35 -12.89 1.10
C GLU A 209 10.58 -11.52 1.75
N ALA A 210 9.61 -10.63 1.62
CA ALA A 210 9.60 -9.34 2.29
C ALA A 210 8.21 -9.09 2.89
N SER A 211 8.14 -8.27 3.93
CA SER A 211 6.88 -7.89 4.55
C SER A 211 6.83 -6.40 4.85
N ARG A 212 5.63 -5.84 4.81
CA ARG A 212 5.36 -4.45 5.22
C ARG A 212 4.15 -4.42 6.12
N THR A 213 4.24 -3.62 7.18
CA THR A 213 3.16 -3.42 8.15
C THR A 213 2.48 -2.09 7.90
N ALA A 214 1.16 -2.07 7.98
CA ALA A 214 0.34 -0.87 7.98
C ALA A 214 -0.17 -0.59 9.39
N HIS A 215 0.01 0.65 9.84
CA HIS A 215 -0.65 1.18 11.02
C HIS A 215 -1.94 1.86 10.57
N ILE A 216 -3.09 1.39 11.07
CA ILE A 216 -4.39 1.99 10.75
C ILE A 216 -4.79 2.91 11.91
N PRO A 217 -4.78 4.23 11.73
CA PRO A 217 -5.31 5.13 12.74
C PRO A 217 -6.83 5.01 12.77
N VAL A 218 -7.36 4.30 13.77
CA VAL A 218 -8.80 4.26 14.05
C VAL A 218 -9.15 5.45 14.93
N THR A 219 -9.78 6.46 14.36
CA THR A 219 -10.25 7.64 15.10
C THR A 219 -11.76 7.62 15.18
N CYS A 220 -12.33 7.52 16.38
CA CYS A 220 -13.77 7.68 16.57
C CYS A 220 -14.11 9.09 17.06
N PRO A 221 -15.18 9.72 16.55
CA PRO A 221 -15.66 10.96 17.12
C PRO A 221 -16.07 10.70 18.57
N THR A 222 -15.37 11.29 19.53
CA THR A 222 -15.88 11.38 20.89
C THR A 222 -17.18 12.16 20.81
N ALA A 223 -18.28 11.56 21.30
CA ALA A 223 -19.54 12.27 21.45
C ALA A 223 -19.26 13.62 22.12
N PRO A 224 -19.88 14.73 21.67
CA PRO A 224 -19.76 15.98 22.39
C PRO A 224 -20.18 15.67 23.82
N THR A 225 -19.25 15.76 24.76
CA THR A 225 -19.59 15.69 26.18
C THR A 225 -20.65 16.76 26.36
N THR A 226 -21.89 16.33 26.56
CA THR A 226 -23.00 17.18 26.97
C THR A 226 -22.69 17.60 28.41
N GLY A 227 -21.63 18.40 28.55
CA GLY A 227 -21.11 18.88 29.81
C GLY A 227 -22.17 19.78 30.39
N ASN A 228 -22.99 19.20 31.25
CA ASN A 228 -23.81 19.89 32.23
C ASN A 228 -24.51 21.15 31.71
N LEU A 229 -25.17 21.07 30.54
CA LEU A 229 -26.09 22.11 30.11
C LEU A 229 -27.10 22.40 31.24
N ALA A 230 -27.58 21.36 31.92
CA ALA A 230 -28.45 21.50 33.10
C ALA A 230 -27.84 22.36 34.22
N LEU A 231 -26.53 22.23 34.51
CA LEU A 231 -25.85 23.03 35.53
C LEU A 231 -25.70 24.49 35.06
N ALA A 232 -25.39 24.70 33.77
CA ALA A 232 -25.31 26.03 33.18
C ALA A 232 -26.68 26.75 33.21
N TRP A 233 -27.77 26.02 32.90
CA TRP A 233 -29.14 26.52 33.01
C TRP A 233 -29.52 26.84 34.46
N LEU A 234 -29.12 26.01 35.43
CA LEU A 234 -29.35 26.29 36.86
C LEU A 234 -28.61 27.55 37.34
N ILE A 235 -27.35 27.73 36.95
CA ILE A 235 -26.57 28.92 37.29
C ILE A 235 -27.21 30.17 36.67
N ALA A 236 -27.63 30.11 35.40
CA ALA A 236 -28.32 31.21 34.74
C ALA A 236 -29.62 31.60 35.45
N LEU A 237 -30.43 30.61 35.89
CA LEU A 237 -31.67 30.85 36.61
C LEU A 237 -31.43 31.54 37.97
N VAL A 238 -30.41 31.11 38.72
CA VAL A 238 -30.04 31.72 40.00
C VAL A 238 -29.63 33.19 39.82
N LEU A 239 -28.87 33.51 38.77
CA LEU A 239 -28.47 34.89 38.47
C LEU A 239 -29.66 35.78 38.10
N ILE A 240 -30.64 35.24 37.36
CA ILE A 240 -31.88 35.97 37.02
C ILE A 240 -32.69 36.26 38.30
N VAL A 241 -32.86 35.28 39.17
CA VAL A 241 -33.59 35.48 40.43
C VAL A 241 -32.89 36.50 41.33
N ALA A 242 -31.56 36.43 41.45
CA ALA A 242 -30.79 37.38 42.24
C ALA A 242 -30.92 38.83 41.72
N THR A 243 -30.86 39.02 40.40
CA THR A 243 -31.02 40.35 39.80
C THR A 243 -32.42 40.93 40.03
N VAL A 244 -33.47 40.13 39.91
CA VAL A 244 -34.84 40.55 40.23
C VAL A 244 -34.97 40.99 41.69
N ILE A 245 -34.38 40.25 42.64
CA ILE A 245 -34.41 40.60 44.06
C ILE A 245 -33.72 41.95 44.30
N VAL A 246 -32.56 42.19 43.67
CA VAL A 246 -31.84 43.46 43.77
C VAL A 246 -32.66 44.61 43.19
N VAL A 247 -33.29 44.42 42.03
CA VAL A 247 -34.14 45.46 41.41
C VAL A 247 -35.35 45.78 42.30
N VAL A 248 -35.98 44.76 42.90
CA VAL A 248 -37.10 44.97 43.84
C VAL A 248 -36.62 45.70 45.09
N ALA A 249 -35.48 45.34 45.65
CA ALA A 249 -34.90 46.02 46.81
C ALA A 249 -34.59 47.49 46.50
N VAL A 250 -33.96 47.78 45.36
CA VAL A 250 -33.67 49.15 44.90
C VAL A 250 -34.97 49.92 44.64
N CYS A 251 -35.96 49.32 43.99
CA CYS A 251 -37.29 49.93 43.79
C CYS A 251 -37.98 50.26 45.12
N CYS A 252 -37.92 49.36 46.10
CA CYS A 252 -38.47 49.57 47.44
C CYS A 252 -37.76 50.71 48.19
N LEU A 253 -36.42 50.79 48.09
CA LEU A 253 -35.63 51.87 48.67
C LEU A 253 -35.90 53.22 47.97
N CYS A 254 -36.04 53.23 46.64
CA CYS A 254 -36.42 54.41 45.85
C CYS A 254 -37.84 54.91 46.19
N LYS A 255 -38.79 54.00 46.46
CA LYS A 255 -40.13 54.37 46.92
C LYS A 255 -40.14 54.93 48.36
N ARG A 256 -39.22 54.48 49.24
CA ARG A 256 -39.02 55.07 50.57
C ARG A 256 -38.47 56.49 50.51
N LYS A 257 -37.58 56.79 49.55
CA LYS A 257 -37.04 58.16 49.35
C LYS A 257 -38.07 59.16 48.79
N LYS A 258 -39.10 58.70 48.06
CA LYS A 258 -40.20 59.55 47.55
C LYS A 258 -41.31 59.86 48.58
N LYS A 259 -41.26 59.30 49.80
CA LYS A 259 -42.24 59.60 50.87
C LYS A 259 -41.80 60.72 51.83
N GLY A 260 -40.80 61.52 51.44
CA GLY A 260 -40.29 62.69 52.18
C GLY A 260 -40.47 64.05 51.50
N ARG A 261 -41.21 64.17 50.40
CA ARG A 261 -41.52 65.48 49.78
C ARG A 261 -42.86 65.40 49.04
N LYS A 262 -43.94 65.80 49.73
CA LYS A 262 -45.27 66.00 49.15
C LYS A 262 -45.49 67.50 48.87
N ASN A 263 -46.23 67.75 47.80
CA ASN A 263 -46.92 69.00 47.39
C ASN A 263 -46.11 69.98 46.54
N MET A 264 -46.34 69.99 45.23
CA MET A 264 -47.30 70.91 44.57
C MET A 264 -47.46 70.48 43.11
N LYS A 265 -48.70 70.47 42.64
CA LYS A 265 -49.14 70.14 41.28
C LYS A 265 -49.47 71.45 40.57
N SER A 266 -48.98 71.66 39.35
CA SER A 266 -49.71 72.41 38.31
C SER A 266 -49.02 72.23 36.96
N ASP A 267 -49.86 72.23 35.94
CA ASP A 267 -49.68 71.75 34.58
C ASP A 267 -48.67 72.52 33.70
N LEU A 268 -48.20 71.79 32.67
CA LEU A 268 -47.99 72.16 31.26
C LEU A 268 -48.10 73.65 30.89
N ASP A 269 -47.27 74.23 30.02
CA ASP A 269 -46.22 73.73 29.13
C ASP A 269 -45.37 74.95 28.71
N GLU A 270 -44.33 74.66 27.94
CA GLU A 270 -43.72 75.52 26.91
C GLU A 270 -42.30 76.05 27.18
N SER A 271 -41.42 75.57 26.28
CA SER A 271 -40.07 76.04 26.00
C SER A 271 -38.97 75.68 27.01
N GLY A 272 -38.42 74.47 26.82
CA GLY A 272 -37.16 74.05 27.43
C GLY A 272 -36.61 72.85 26.69
N GLN A 273 -35.85 73.08 25.62
CA GLN A 273 -35.07 72.04 24.95
C GLN A 273 -34.21 71.28 25.97
N GLN A 274 -34.56 70.01 26.19
CA GLN A 274 -33.67 69.04 26.83
C GLN A 274 -33.37 67.93 25.84
N LYS A 275 -32.15 67.95 25.31
CA LYS A 275 -31.58 66.95 24.42
C LYS A 275 -31.37 65.66 25.21
N LEU A 276 -32.27 64.69 25.08
CA LEU A 276 -32.06 63.34 25.62
C LEU A 276 -31.28 62.52 24.59
N GLU A 277 -29.95 62.54 24.69
CA GLU A 277 -29.13 61.57 23.95
C GLU A 277 -29.19 60.23 24.67
N MET A 278 -29.84 59.24 24.05
CA MET A 278 -29.77 57.85 24.49
C MET A 278 -28.81 57.10 23.57
N THR A 279 -27.55 57.00 23.98
CA THR A 279 -26.51 56.27 23.26
C THR A 279 -26.57 54.79 23.65
N CYS A 280 -27.01 53.93 22.73
CA CYS A 280 -26.96 52.48 22.90
C CYS A 280 -25.56 51.98 22.50
N TYR A 281 -24.82 51.37 23.42
CA TYR A 281 -23.56 50.70 23.10
C TYR A 281 -23.84 49.27 22.66
N ILE A 282 -23.39 48.90 21.47
CA ILE A 282 -23.39 47.51 20.99
C ILE A 282 -22.02 46.93 21.33
N GLN A 283 -22.00 45.81 22.06
CA GLN A 283 -20.79 45.05 22.29
C GLN A 283 -20.57 44.10 21.12
N VAL A 284 -19.53 44.35 20.32
CA VAL A 284 -19.16 43.49 19.18
C VAL A 284 -18.12 42.48 19.66
N ASN A 285 -18.49 41.21 19.69
CA ASN A 285 -17.52 40.13 19.87
C ASN A 285 -16.99 39.72 18.50
N CYS A 286 -15.72 40.01 18.22
CA CYS A 286 -15.01 39.41 17.08
C CYS A 286 -14.10 38.28 17.59
N THR A 287 -14.24 37.10 16.99
CA THR A 287 -13.44 35.92 17.31
C THR A 287 -12.25 35.83 16.36
N LEU A 288 -11.04 35.64 16.87
CA LEU A 288 -9.83 35.46 16.08
C LEU A 288 -9.77 33.99 15.62
N LEU A 289 -9.85 33.73 14.31
CA LEU A 289 -9.55 32.41 13.75
C LEU A 289 -8.06 32.36 13.40
N LEU A 290 -7.31 31.49 14.08
CA LEU A 290 -5.92 31.20 13.72
C LEU A 290 -5.92 30.22 12.54
N GLY A 291 -5.52 30.72 11.36
CA GLY A 291 -5.21 29.88 10.20
C GLY A 291 -3.84 29.21 10.36
N GLY A 292 -3.68 28.02 9.78
CA GLY A 292 -2.41 27.29 9.73
C GLY A 292 -1.32 28.06 8.98
N GLU A 293 -0.06 27.71 9.25
CA GLU A 293 1.15 28.38 8.76
C GLU A 293 1.11 28.68 7.25
N GLY A 294 1.08 29.98 6.90
CA GLY A 294 1.23 30.48 5.53
C GLY A 294 0.09 31.34 4.98
N GLU A 295 -1.08 31.41 5.61
CA GLU A 295 -2.23 32.22 5.14
C GLU A 295 -2.42 33.54 5.93
N PRO A 296 -2.91 34.63 5.31
CA PRO A 296 -3.15 35.89 6.00
C PRO A 296 -4.36 35.81 6.95
N LYS A 297 -4.19 36.31 8.19
CA LYS A 297 -5.24 36.37 9.21
C LYS A 297 -6.44 37.17 8.70
N ARG A 298 -7.62 36.56 8.63
CA ARG A 298 -8.88 37.26 8.29
C ARG A 298 -9.77 37.42 9.52
N HIS A 299 -10.28 38.63 9.72
CA HIS A 299 -11.31 38.92 10.71
C HIS A 299 -12.68 38.78 10.07
N LEU A 300 -13.54 37.92 10.63
CA LEU A 300 -14.95 37.87 10.26
C LEU A 300 -15.75 38.61 11.34
N CYS A 301 -16.18 39.82 11.04
CA CYS A 301 -17.11 40.58 11.88
C CYS A 301 -18.39 40.80 11.06
N THR A 302 -19.51 40.25 11.52
CA THR A 302 -20.82 40.43 10.88
C THR A 302 -21.54 41.62 11.52
N THR A 303 -21.81 42.68 10.76
CA THR A 303 -22.77 43.72 11.15
C THR A 303 -23.42 44.32 9.90
N VAL A 304 -24.75 44.33 9.84
CA VAL A 304 -25.54 45.25 9.02
C VAL A 304 -26.10 46.30 9.97
N SER A 305 -25.96 47.58 9.62
CA SER A 305 -26.48 48.70 10.41
C SER A 305 -27.40 49.57 9.57
N TYR A 306 -28.51 50.01 10.16
CA TYR A 306 -29.33 51.11 9.65
C TYR A 306 -29.46 52.16 10.75
N LYS A 307 -29.36 53.42 10.35
CA LYS A 307 -29.55 54.60 11.20
C LYS A 307 -30.87 55.24 10.79
N TYR A 308 -31.92 55.12 11.60
CA TYR A 308 -33.14 55.91 11.40
C TYR A 308 -33.09 57.15 12.29
N ILE A 309 -33.06 58.31 11.63
CA ILE A 309 -33.29 59.61 12.26
C ILE A 309 -34.77 59.93 11.97
N LEU A 310 -35.64 59.77 12.96
CA LEU A 310 -36.99 60.29 12.89
C LEU A 310 -36.93 61.79 13.21
N GLY A 311 -36.85 62.61 12.16
CA GLY A 311 -37.19 64.02 12.23
C GLY A 311 -38.70 64.17 12.17
N HIS A 312 -39.32 64.67 13.25
CA HIS A 312 -40.70 65.12 13.20
C HIS A 312 -40.78 66.45 12.43
N PHE A 313 -41.60 66.47 11.39
CA PHE A 313 -42.21 67.69 10.85
C PHE A 313 -43.73 67.43 10.83
N HIS A 314 -44.49 68.29 11.51
CA HIS A 314 -45.93 68.50 11.30
C HIS A 314 -46.08 69.92 10.71
N PRO A 315 -47.11 70.25 9.92
CA PRO A 315 -48.48 69.70 9.94
C PRO A 315 -48.73 68.55 8.97
#